data_AF-A0A8J7JPI1-F1
#
_entry.id   AF-A0A8J7JPI1-F1
#
_cell.length_a   1.000
_cell.length_b   1.000
_cell.length_c   1.000
_cell.angle_alpha   90.00
_cell.angle_beta   90.00
_cell.angle_gamma   90.00
#
_symmetry.space_group_name_H-M   'P 1'
#
loop_
_entity.id
_entity.type
_entity.pdbx_description
1 polymer ?
#
loop_
_entity_poly.entity_id
_entity_poly.type
_entity_poly.pdbx_seq_one_letter_code
_entity_poly.pdbx_strand_id
1 'polypeptide(L)' 'MALRKACNRLGLRGYSTHSNRRTWATRLDKAGVRLKAIQDLGGWSSMAALQRYLEVSEEEKVEAIASL' A
#
# COMPACT_ATOMS: atom_id res chain seq x y z
N MET A 1 6.09 -4.74 -20.36
CA MET A 1 4.77 -4.37 -20.95
C MET A 1 3.64 -5.37 -20.69
N ALA A 2 3.83 -6.44 -19.91
CA ALA A 2 2.79 -7.44 -19.65
C ALA A 2 1.63 -6.90 -18.78
N LEU A 3 1.94 -6.15 -17.71
CA LEU A 3 0.93 -5.61 -16.78
C LEU A 3 -0.09 -4.70 -17.49
N ARG A 4 0.38 -3.74 -18.31
CA ARG A 4 -0.51 -2.82 -19.02
C ARG A 4 -1.44 -3.54 -20.02
N LYS A 5 -0.94 -4.59 -20.68
CA LYS A 5 -1.77 -5.43 -21.57
C LYS A 5 -2.84 -6.19 -20.79
N ALA A 6 -2.51 -6.75 -19.63
CA ALA A 6 -3.47 -7.44 -18.75
C ALA A 6 -4.53 -6.46 -18.20
N CYS A 7 -4.12 -5.29 -17.69
CA CYS A 7 -5.04 -4.27 -17.19
C CYS A 7 -6.01 -3.79 -18.27
N ASN A 8 -5.52 -3.55 -19.51
CA ASN A 8 -6.37 -3.18 -20.62
C ASN A 8 -7.40 -4.27 -20.96
N ARG A 9 -6.99 -5.55 -20.93
CA ARG A 9 -7.90 -6.68 -21.19
C ARG A 9 -8.99 -6.85 -20.12
N LEU A 10 -8.68 -6.46 -18.88
CA LEU A 10 -9.61 -6.49 -17.75
C LEU A 10 -10.42 -5.19 -17.61
N GLY A 11 -10.23 -4.20 -18.50
CA GLY A 11 -10.94 -2.91 -18.42
C GLY A 11 -10.46 -1.99 -17.28
N LEU A 12 -9.32 -2.30 -16.64
CA LEU A 12 -8.77 -1.50 -15.54
C LEU A 12 -8.08 -0.24 -16.09
N ARG A 13 -8.67 0.93 -15.83
CA ARG A 13 -8.12 2.24 -16.21
C ARG A 13 -7.24 2.82 -15.09
N GLY A 14 -6.11 3.43 -15.46
CA GLY A 14 -5.21 4.11 -14.51
C GLY A 14 -4.28 3.20 -13.69
N TYR A 15 -4.30 1.88 -13.92
CA TYR A 15 -3.49 0.93 -13.16
C TYR A 15 -2.02 0.91 -13.63
N SER A 16 -1.09 0.95 -12.68
CA SER A 16 0.36 0.93 -12.95
C SER A 16 1.10 0.00 -11.98
N THR A 17 2.39 -0.22 -12.23
CA THR A 17 3.27 -0.93 -11.28
C THR A 17 3.35 -0.23 -9.92
N HIS A 18 3.18 1.10 -9.87
CA HIS A 18 3.10 1.85 -8.61
C HIS A 18 1.81 1.55 -7.83
N SER A 19 0.71 1.23 -8.51
CA SER A 19 -0.53 0.77 -7.88
C SER A 19 -0.30 -0.50 -7.09
N ASN A 20 0.49 -1.44 -7.63
CA ASN A 20 0.86 -2.68 -6.93
C ASN A 20 1.70 -2.40 -5.68
N ARG A 21 2.68 -1.49 -5.76
CA ARG A 21 3.54 -1.16 -4.63
C ARG A 21 2.75 -0.55 -3.47
N ARG A 22 1.74 0.28 -3.78
CA ARG A 22 0.81 0.81 -2.79
C ARG A 22 -0.01 -0.30 -2.16
N THR A 23 -0.73 -1.07 -2.97
CA THR A 23 -1.55 -2.18 -2.46
C THR A 23 -0.74 -3.17 -1.62
N TRP A 24 0.50 -3.46 -2.02
CA TRP A 24 1.40 -4.34 -1.27
C TRP A 24 1.78 -3.76 0.09
N ALA A 25 2.22 -2.50 0.16
CA ALA A 25 2.56 -1.84 1.42
C ALA A 25 1.36 -1.77 2.38
N THR A 26 0.21 -1.32 1.87
CA THR A 26 -1.03 -1.21 2.66
C THR A 26 -1.48 -2.56 3.21
N ARG A 27 -1.36 -3.64 2.43
CA ARG A 27 -1.75 -4.99 2.90
C ARG A 27 -0.85 -5.49 4.02
N LEU A 28 0.46 -5.25 3.95
CA LEU A 28 1.38 -5.66 5.01
C LEU A 28 1.16 -4.86 6.30
N ASP A 29 0.90 -3.57 6.18
CA ASP A 29 0.57 -2.70 7.31
C ASP A 29 -0.71 -3.16 8.02
N LYS A 30 -1.80 -3.40 7.25
CA LYS A 30 -3.05 -3.95 7.78
C LYS A 30 -2.90 -5.35 8.38
N ALA A 31 -1.90 -6.12 7.96
CA ALA A 31 -1.57 -7.42 8.55
C ALA A 31 -0.72 -7.31 9.83
N GLY A 32 -0.44 -6.09 10.32
CA GLY A 32 0.36 -5.84 11.52
C GLY A 32 1.86 -6.07 11.32
N VAL A 33 2.34 -6.11 10.08
CA VAL A 33 3.78 -6.25 9.82
C VAL A 33 4.48 -4.96 10.24
N ARG A 34 5.60 -5.08 10.98
CA ARG A 34 6.37 -3.92 11.43
C ARG A 34 6.75 -3.01 10.25
N LEU A 35 6.42 -1.72 10.34
CA LEU A 35 6.70 -0.72 9.32
C LEU A 35 8.16 -0.70 8.85
N LYS A 36 9.11 -0.94 9.76
CA LYS A 36 10.53 -1.02 9.42
C LYS A 36 10.84 -2.19 8.48
N ALA A 37 10.23 -3.36 8.71
CA ALA A 37 10.38 -4.50 7.81
C ALA A 37 9.76 -4.22 6.44
N ILE A 38 8.59 -3.56 6.40
CA ILE A 38 7.96 -3.15 5.14
C ILE A 38 8.89 -2.19 4.38
N GLN A 39 9.48 -1.21 5.05
CA GLN A 39 10.42 -0.25 4.44
C GLN A 39 11.60 -0.96 3.79
N ASP A 40 12.23 -1.87 4.53
CA ASP A 40 13.43 -2.58 4.09
C ASP A 40 13.10 -3.52 2.92
N LEU A 41 12.01 -4.28 3.01
CA LEU A 41 11.55 -5.19 1.94
C LEU A 41 11.17 -4.45 0.66
N GLY A 42 10.55 -3.28 0.79
CA GLY A 42 10.14 -2.50 -0.36
C GLY A 42 11.17 -1.50 -0.85
N GLY A 43 12.35 -1.41 -0.23
CA GLY A 43 13.45 -0.54 -0.68
C GLY A 43 13.14 0.96 -0.63
N TRP A 44 12.43 1.43 0.40
CA TRP A 44 12.23 2.87 0.60
C TRP A 44 13.41 3.48 1.35
N SER A 45 13.96 4.57 0.82
CA SER A 45 15.08 5.29 1.43
C SER A 45 14.76 5.92 2.78
N SER A 46 13.48 6.15 3.10
CA SER A 46 13.05 6.71 4.37
C SER A 46 11.62 6.29 4.76
N MET A 47 11.29 6.40 6.04
CA MET A 47 9.92 6.24 6.55
C MET A 47 8.93 7.20 5.89
N ALA A 48 9.33 8.46 5.70
CA ALA A 48 8.50 9.47 5.02
C ALA A 48 8.16 9.05 3.57
N ALA A 49 9.05 8.30 2.91
CA ALA A 49 8.79 7.77 1.57
C ALA A 49 7.77 6.62 1.56
N LEU A 50 7.79 5.77 2.59
CA LEU A 50 6.81 4.70 2.80
C LEU A 50 5.42 5.28 3.17
N GLN A 51 5.38 6.31 4.02
CA GLN A 51 4.12 6.90 4.52
C GLN A 51 3.17 7.36 3.41
N ARG A 52 3.70 7.80 2.26
CA ARG A 52 2.89 8.15 1.06
C ARG A 52 2.08 6.98 0.48
N TYR A 53 2.27 5.76 0.97
CA TYR A 53 1.58 4.55 0.55
C TYR A 53 0.65 3.98 1.63
N LEU A 54 0.66 4.54 2.84
CA LEU A 54 -0.11 4.10 4.00
C LEU A 54 -1.19 5.13 4.31
N GLU A 55 -2.15 5.27 3.40
CA GLU A 55 -3.33 6.11 3.64
C GLU A 55 -4.23 5.44 4.68
N VAL A 56 -4.56 6.19 5.73
CA VAL A 56 -5.46 5.76 6.80
C VAL A 56 -6.80 6.47 6.63
N SER A 57 -7.89 5.72 6.54
CA SER A 57 -9.23 6.26 6.45
C SER A 57 -9.74 6.79 7.80
N GLU A 58 -10.78 7.63 7.80
CA GLU A 58 -11.37 8.11 9.05
C GLU A 58 -11.99 6.95 9.86
N GLU A 59 -12.56 5.97 9.17
CA GLU A 59 -13.11 4.76 9.80
C GLU A 59 -12.03 3.97 10.55
N GLU A 60 -10.85 3.82 9.94
CA GLU A 60 -9.71 3.13 10.57
C GLU A 60 -9.21 3.86 11.83
N LYS A 61 -9.29 5.20 11.86
CA LYS A 61 -8.95 5.98 13.06
C LYS A 61 -9.95 5.76 14.18
N VAL A 62 -11.25 5.74 13.85
CA VAL A 62 -12.32 5.48 14.82
C VAL A 62 -12.17 4.07 15.40
N GLU A 63 -11.93 3.07 14.56
CA GLU A 63 -11.73 1.68 14.98
C GLU A 63 -10.49 1.53 15.88
N ALA A 64 -9.38 2.20 15.54
CA ALA A 64 -8.17 2.18 16.36
C ALA A 64 -8.43 2.70 17.78
N ILE A 65 -9.20 3.79 17.93
CA ILE A 65 -9.58 4.33 19.24
C ILE A 65 -10.55 3.40 19.97
N ALA A 66 -11.49 2.78 19.25
CA ALA A 66 -12.47 1.86 19.83
C ALA A 66 -11.83 0.54 20.33
N SER A 67 -10.65 0.19 19.83
CA SER A 67 -9.91 -1.03 20.20
C SER A 67 -9.00 -0.88 21.44
N LEU A 68 -8.95 0.32 22.05
CA LEU A 68 -8.24 0.61 23.31
C LEU A 68 -9.09 0.27 24.53
#